data_AF-A0A958CRL6-F1
#
_entry.id   AF-A0A958CRL6-F1
#
_cell.length_a   1.000
_cell.length_b   1.000
_cell.length_c   1.000
_cell.angle_alpha   90.00
_cell.angle_beta   90.00
_cell.angle_gamma   90.00
#
_symmetry.space_group_name_H-M   'P 1'
#
loop_
_entity.id
_entity.type
_entity.pdbx_description
1 polymer ?
#
loop_
_entity_poly.entity_id
_entity_poly.type
_entity_poly.pdbx_seq_one_letter_code
_entity_poly.pdbx_strand_id
1 'polypeptide(L)'
;MQAQTTTISPSGYARIAGVLYLIITLASIFAHFVVPGQLIVPGNAAATAENIMASETLFRFGAIGSELIILLSEVFLSVVLYELFKPVNKTLSLLAAVS
;
A
#
# COMPACT_ATOMS: atom_id res chain seq x y z
N MET A 1 4.01 -41.95 -6.14
CA MET A 1 4.67 -40.66 -5.89
C MET A 1 3.59 -39.62 -5.65
N GLN A 2 3.37 -39.20 -4.40
CA GLN A 2 2.47 -38.06 -4.11
C GLN A 2 3.30 -36.78 -4.28
N ALA A 3 2.90 -35.92 -5.22
CA ALA A 3 3.49 -34.61 -5.36
C ALA A 3 3.11 -33.78 -4.13
N GLN A 4 4.08 -33.49 -3.25
CA GLN A 4 3.92 -32.48 -2.21
C GLN A 4 3.83 -31.12 -2.90
N THR A 5 2.61 -30.67 -3.19
CA THR A 5 2.34 -29.28 -3.51
C THR A 5 2.64 -28.50 -2.23
N THR A 6 3.70 -27.70 -2.24
CA THR A 6 4.05 -26.79 -1.15
C THR A 6 2.96 -25.73 -1.00
N THR A 7 1.86 -26.08 -0.34
CA THR A 7 0.80 -25.14 -0.01
C THR A 7 1.34 -24.26 1.11
N ILE A 8 1.44 -22.96 0.84
CA ILE A 8 1.80 -21.99 1.88
C ILE A 8 0.74 -22.14 2.98
N SER A 9 1.17 -22.50 4.19
CA SER A 9 0.24 -22.63 5.31
C SER A 9 -0.50 -21.30 5.54
N PRO A 10 -1.72 -21.30 6.11
CA PRO A 10 -2.45 -20.05 6.40
C PRO A 10 -1.61 -19.01 7.17
N SER A 11 -0.69 -19.48 8.02
CA SER A 11 0.25 -18.62 8.75
C SER A 11 1.25 -17.87 7.84
N GLY A 12 1.61 -18.44 6.69
CA GLY A 12 2.47 -17.79 5.70
C GLY A 12 1.78 -16.62 5.01
N TYR A 13 0.54 -16.83 4.54
CA TYR A 13 -0.27 -15.74 3.96
C TYR A 13 -0.54 -14.62 4.96
N ALA A 14 -0.83 -14.95 6.23
CA ALA A 14 -1.04 -13.95 7.28
C ALA A 14 0.22 -13.09 7.52
N ARG A 15 1.42 -13.69 7.51
CA ARG A 15 2.68 -12.95 7.64
C ARG A 15 2.93 -12.03 6.44
N ILE A 16 2.68 -12.52 5.22
CA ILE A 16 2.82 -11.71 4.00
C ILE A 16 1.85 -10.53 4.04
N ALA A 17 0.59 -10.76 4.40
CA ALA A 17 -0.42 -9.71 4.57
C ALA A 17 0.04 -8.66 5.58
N GLY A 18 0.54 -9.09 6.75
CA GLY A 18 1.08 -8.19 7.76
C GLY A 18 2.25 -7.32 7.25
N VAL A 19 3.18 -7.90 6.50
CA VAL A 19 4.30 -7.14 5.90
C VAL A 19 3.78 -6.12 4.87
N LEU A 20 2.84 -6.51 4.01
CA LEU A 20 2.24 -5.60 3.04
C LEU A 20 1.52 -4.43 3.72
N TYR A 21 0.76 -4.69 4.79
CA TYR A 21 0.13 -3.64 5.59
C TYR A 21 1.16 -2.66 6.18
N LEU A 22 2.30 -3.16 6.66
CA LEU A 22 3.37 -2.29 7.17
C LEU A 22 3.99 -1.42 6.07
N ILE A 23 4.22 -1.99 4.88
CA ILE A 23 4.72 -1.24 3.72
C ILE A 23 3.73 -0.11 3.35
N ILE A 24 2.45 -0.44 3.22
CA ILE A 24 1.39 0.52 2.91
C ILE A 24 1.34 1.64 3.96
N THR A 25 1.35 1.27 5.24
CA THR A 25 1.27 2.24 6.35
C THR A 25 2.44 3.22 6.31
N LEU A 26 3.67 2.72 6.18
CA LEU A 26 4.85 3.58 6.15
C LEU A 26 4.90 4.46 4.90
N ALA A 27 4.55 3.91 3.73
CA ALA A 27 4.48 4.67 2.50
C ALA A 27 3.39 5.76 2.56
N SER A 28 2.21 5.45 3.12
CA SER A 28 1.11 6.42 3.31
C SER A 28 1.50 7.52 4.28
N ILE A 29 2.14 7.20 5.40
CA ILE A 29 2.64 8.24 6.33
C ILE A 29 3.57 9.21 5.60
N PHE A 30 4.49 8.67 4.80
CA PHE A 30 5.42 9.50 4.05
C PHE A 30 4.70 10.35 2.97
N ALA A 31 3.82 9.74 2.18
CA ALA A 31 3.10 10.39 1.09
C ALA A 31 2.10 11.45 1.57
N HIS A 32 1.42 11.22 2.69
CA HIS A 32 0.28 12.04 3.14
C HIS A 32 0.60 12.98 4.28
N PHE A 33 1.67 12.73 5.06
CA PHE A 33 2.07 13.61 6.15
C PHE A 33 3.42 14.28 5.91
N VAL A 34 4.45 13.50 5.56
CA VAL A 34 5.81 14.04 5.43
C VAL A 34 5.92 14.95 4.19
N VAL A 35 5.54 14.45 3.02
CA VAL A 35 5.67 15.23 1.77
C VAL A 35 4.79 16.49 1.79
N PRO A 36 3.49 16.42 2.15
CA PRO A 36 2.64 17.60 2.22
C PRO A 36 3.12 18.60 3.28
N GLY A 37 3.67 18.13 4.40
CA GLY A 37 4.24 18.99 5.44
C GLY A 37 5.46 19.81 4.98
N GLN A 38 6.12 19.40 3.88
CA GLN A 38 7.24 20.14 3.29
C GLN A 38 6.83 21.01 2.10
N LEU A 39 5.75 20.65 1.39
CA LEU A 39 5.37 21.31 0.14
C LEU A 39 4.19 22.29 0.30
N ILE A 40 3.21 21.97 1.15
CA ILE A 40 1.95 22.70 1.23
C ILE A 40 2.05 23.84 2.25
N VAL A 41 1.72 25.05 1.80
CA VAL A 41 1.54 26.24 2.65
C VAL A 41 0.04 26.53 2.78
N PRO A 42 -0.57 26.27 3.96
CA PRO A 42 -2.00 26.51 4.15
C PRO A 42 -2.40 27.95 3.84
N GLY A 43 -3.43 28.14 3.01
CA GLY A 43 -3.93 29.46 2.63
C GLY A 43 -3.06 30.21 1.60
N ASN A 44 -1.95 29.64 1.12
CA ASN A 44 -1.10 30.25 0.10
C ASN A 44 -0.75 29.26 -1.02
N ALA A 45 -1.59 29.27 -2.07
CA ALA A 45 -1.40 28.40 -3.24
C ALA A 45 -0.16 28.76 -4.06
N ALA A 46 0.18 30.06 -4.16
CA ALA A 46 1.37 30.50 -4.91
C ALA A 46 2.66 29.97 -4.27
N ALA A 47 2.80 30.12 -2.95
CA ALA A 47 3.95 29.58 -2.22
C ALA A 47 4.01 28.04 -2.29
N THR A 48 2.87 27.36 -2.28
CA THR A 48 2.81 25.90 -2.47
C THR A 48 3.34 25.50 -3.86
N ALA A 49 2.94 26.21 -4.91
CA ALA A 49 3.41 25.94 -6.27
C ALA A 49 4.92 26.19 -6.39
N GLU A 50 5.42 27.27 -5.80
CA GLU A 50 6.86 27.55 -5.74
C GLU A 50 7.65 26.44 -5.03
N ASN A 51 7.16 25.95 -3.88
CA ASN A 51 7.79 24.83 -3.17
C ASN A 51 7.81 23.54 -4.00
N ILE A 52 6.73 23.23 -4.73
CA ILE A 52 6.67 22.06 -5.62
C ILE A 52 7.67 22.20 -6.77
N MET A 53 7.75 23.38 -7.40
CA MET A 53 8.72 23.64 -8.47
C MET A 53 10.16 23.58 -7.97
N ALA A 54 10.42 24.08 -6.76
CA ALA A 54 11.73 24.01 -6.12
C ALA A 54 12.13 22.59 -5.71
N SER A 55 11.15 21.72 -5.41
CA SER A 55 11.34 20.37 -4.90
C SER A 55 10.64 19.30 -5.76
N GLU A 56 10.83 19.36 -7.08
CA GLU A 56 10.13 18.49 -8.04
C GLU A 56 10.38 16.99 -7.77
N THR A 57 11.60 16.63 -7.37
CA THR A 57 11.94 15.24 -7.00
C THR A 57 11.12 14.74 -5.81
N LEU A 58 10.92 15.58 -4.79
CA LEU A 58 10.13 15.23 -3.61
C LEU A 58 8.65 15.07 -3.98
N PHE A 59 8.13 15.93 -4.86
CA PHE A 59 6.76 15.78 -5.36
C PHE A 59 6.60 14.50 -6.20
N ARG A 60 7.48 14.28 -7.19
CA ARG A 60 7.37 13.17 -8.15
C ARG A 60 7.67 11.81 -7.52
N PHE A 61 8.80 11.67 -6.85
CA PHE A 61 9.17 10.38 -6.25
C PHE A 61 8.60 10.22 -4.85
N GLY A 62 8.54 11.31 -4.08
CA GLY A 62 8.06 11.26 -2.71
C GLY A 62 6.54 11.13 -2.61
N ALA A 63 5.76 11.99 -3.27
CA ALA A 63 4.30 11.86 -3.26
C ALA A 63 3.83 10.78 -4.26
N ILE A 64 4.05 11.00 -5.57
CA ILE A 64 3.47 10.13 -6.61
C ILE A 64 4.09 8.72 -6.56
N GLY A 65 5.40 8.62 -6.39
CA GLY A 65 6.09 7.34 -6.29
C GLY A 65 5.62 6.50 -5.09
N SER A 66 5.46 7.11 -3.92
CA SER A 66 4.94 6.43 -2.73
C SER A 66 3.48 6.01 -2.90
N GLU A 67 2.66 6.85 -3.53
CA GLU A 67 1.27 6.51 -3.85
C GLU A 67 1.17 5.28 -4.76
N LEU A 68 2.06 5.18 -5.75
CA LEU A 68 2.12 3.99 -6.61
C LEU A 68 2.52 2.74 -5.81
N ILE A 69 3.46 2.85 -4.87
CA ILE A 69 3.86 1.73 -4.00
C ILE A 69 2.68 1.27 -3.13
N ILE A 70 1.91 2.22 -2.57
CA ILE A 70 0.70 1.94 -1.79
C ILE A 70 -0.30 1.15 -2.64
N LEU A 71 -0.69 1.69 -3.81
CA LEU A 71 -1.70 1.08 -4.68
C LEU A 71 -1.29 -0.32 -5.15
N LEU A 72 -0.03 -0.50 -5.55
CA LEU A 72 0.46 -1.82 -5.95
C LEU A 72 0.43 -2.80 -4.77
N SER A 73 0.86 -2.37 -3.58
CA SER A 73 0.87 -3.20 -2.38
C SER A 73 -0.55 -3.59 -1.95
N GLU A 74 -1.53 -2.71 -2.11
CA GLU A 74 -2.95 -3.00 -1.85
C GLU A 74 -3.50 -4.06 -2.80
N VAL A 75 -3.18 -3.98 -4.10
CA VAL A 75 -3.59 -5.00 -5.07
C VAL A 75 -3.01 -6.37 -4.70
N PHE A 76 -1.73 -6.43 -4.33
CA PHE A 76 -1.12 -7.68 -3.86
C PHE A 76 -1.74 -8.17 -2.54
N LEU A 77 -2.00 -7.26 -1.62
CA LEU A 77 -2.60 -7.57 -0.33
C LEU A 77 -4.00 -8.16 -0.49
N SER A 78 -4.84 -7.59 -1.36
CA SER A 78 -6.16 -8.13 -1.69
C SER A 78 -6.09 -9.60 -2.16
N VAL A 79 -5.17 -9.92 -3.06
CA VAL A 79 -4.95 -11.31 -3.52
C VAL A 79 -4.49 -12.21 -2.37
N VAL A 80 -3.60 -11.73 -1.50
CA VAL A 80 -3.11 -12.49 -0.34
C VAL A 80 -4.23 -12.74 0.67
N LEU A 81 -5.08 -11.75 0.94
CA LEU A 81 -6.23 -11.88 1.84
C LEU A 81 -7.30 -12.82 1.26
N TYR A 82 -7.53 -12.77 -0.05
CA TYR A 82 -8.39 -13.74 -0.73
C TYR A 82 -7.94 -15.17 -0.43
N GLU A 83 -6.69 -15.51 -0.72
CA GLU A 83 -6.16 -16.86 -0.49
C GLU A 83 -6.09 -17.23 0.99
N LEU A 84 -5.87 -16.25 1.89
CA LEU A 84 -5.88 -16.47 3.34
C LEU A 84 -7.27 -16.88 3.86
N PHE A 85 -8.33 -16.21 3.39
CA PHE A 85 -9.70 -16.42 3.88
C PHE A 85 -10.50 -17.48 3.10
N LYS A 86 -10.05 -17.84 1.90
CA LYS A 86 -10.68 -18.86 1.04
C LYS A 86 -10.94 -20.21 1.74
N PRO A 87 -10.06 -20.73 2.61
CA PRO A 87 -10.32 -21.95 3.37
C PRO A 87 -11.41 -21.80 4.45
N VAL A 88 -11.68 -20.58 4.91
CA VAL A 88 -12.63 -20.29 5.98
C VAL A 88 -14.04 -20.10 5.42
N ASN A 89 -14.20 -19.19 4.45
CA ASN A 89 -15.48 -18.90 3.81
C ASN A 89 -15.27 -18.17 2.47
N LYS A 90 -15.84 -18.69 1.38
CA LYS A 90 -15.72 -18.09 0.05
C LYS A 90 -16.31 -16.68 -0.05
N THR A 91 -17.40 -16.40 0.65
CA THR A 91 -18.03 -15.07 0.66
C THR A 91 -17.18 -14.05 1.40
N LEU A 92 -16.60 -14.40 2.56
CA LEU A 92 -15.68 -13.52 3.29
C LEU A 92 -14.39 -13.26 2.50
N SER A 93 -13.88 -14.27 1.81
CA SER A 93 -12.71 -14.17 0.93
C SER A 93 -12.96 -13.22 -0.25
N LEU A 94 -14.12 -13.32 -0.91
CA LEU A 94 -14.53 -12.37 -1.96
C LEU A 94 -14.69 -10.95 -1.43
N LEU A 95 -15.30 -10.80 -0.25
CA LEU A 95 -15.48 -9.49 0.36
C LEU A 95 -14.13 -8.83 0.67
N ALA A 96 -13.20 -9.57 1.27
CA ALA A 96 -11.85 -9.08 1.59
C ALA A 96 -11.01 -8.74 0.34
N ALA A 97 -11.32 -9.31 -0.81
CA ALA A 97 -10.62 -9.02 -2.06
C ALA A 97 -11.15 -7.74 -2.76
N VAL A 98 -12.40 -7.36 -2.50
CA VAL A 98 -13.10 -6.27 -3.21
C VAL A 98 -13.29 -5.04 -2.33
N SER A 99 -13.21 -5.19 -1.00
CA SER A 99 -13.22 -4.08 -0.03
C SER A 99 -11.97 -3.23 -0.12
#